data_AF-B0CY20-F1
#
_entry.id   AF-B0CY20-F1
#
_cell.length_a   1.000
_cell.length_b   1.000
_cell.length_c   1.000
_cell.angle_alpha   90.00
_cell.angle_beta   90.00
_cell.angle_gamma   90.00
#
_symmetry.space_group_name_H-M   'P 1'
#
loop_
_entity.id
_entity.type
_entity.pdbx_description
1 polymer ?
#
loop_
_entity_poly.entity_id
_entity_poly.type
_entity_poly.pdbx_seq_one_letter_code
_entity_poly.pdbx_strand_id
1 'polypeptide(L)'
;MDLDEFKSIAIPVGTSASTCGYCSPPGQRSTESTNFRSTALEAIRISCTTFSEQVYQGMIDRGWRRSGKFSTLLAAMADRNNKRLYLGTYCYKPDLRRSCCPQYTIKYT
;
A
#
# COMPACT_ATOMS: atom_id res chain seq x y z
N MET A 1 2.45 -18.88 20.37
CA MET A 1 3.16 -17.78 19.70
C MET A 1 2.22 -16.60 19.72
N ASP A 2 2.60 -15.51 20.38
CA ASP A 2 1.76 -14.32 20.51
C ASP A 2 1.88 -13.50 19.22
N LEU A 3 0.77 -13.29 18.51
CA LEU A 3 0.75 -12.54 17.26
C LEU A 3 1.01 -11.05 17.48
N ASP A 4 0.95 -10.56 18.71
CA ASP A 4 1.25 -9.18 19.06
C ASP A 4 2.76 -8.86 19.11
N GLU A 5 3.62 -9.87 19.07
CA GLU A 5 5.06 -9.69 18.92
C GLU A 5 5.44 -9.20 17.50
N PHE A 6 4.67 -9.60 16.48
CA PHE A 6 4.95 -9.24 15.10
C PHE A 6 4.43 -7.83 14.77
N LYS A 7 5.38 -6.91 14.59
CA LYS A 7 5.10 -5.50 14.23
C LYS A 7 4.53 -5.33 12.82
N SER A 8 4.89 -6.22 11.89
CA SER A 8 4.41 -6.20 10.51
C SER A 8 4.17 -7.63 9.99
N ILE A 9 3.00 -7.86 9.41
CA ILE A 9 2.52 -9.13 8.86
C ILE A 9 1.91 -8.83 7.49
N ALA A 10 2.37 -9.53 6.46
CA ALA A 10 1.88 -9.37 5.10
C ALA A 10 1.87 -10.70 4.35
N ILE A 11 0.95 -10.85 3.42
CA ILE A 11 0.90 -11.97 2.49
C ILE A 11 1.45 -11.48 1.14
N PRO A 12 2.55 -12.04 0.63
CA PRO A 12 3.07 -11.65 -0.67
C PRO A 12 2.07 -12.01 -1.77
N VAL A 13 1.91 -11.09 -2.72
CA VAL A 13 1.10 -11.28 -3.93
C VAL A 13 2.02 -11.09 -5.13
N GLY A 14 1.94 -12.01 -6.09
CA GLY A 14 2.77 -11.96 -7.27
C GLY A 14 2.52 -10.75 -8.17
N THR A 15 3.14 -10.79 -9.34
CA THR A 15 2.89 -9.82 -10.42
C THR A 15 1.43 -9.82 -10.81
N SER A 16 0.87 -8.65 -11.09
CA SER A 16 -0.49 -8.53 -11.64
C SER A 16 -0.64 -7.24 -12.43
N ALA A 17 -1.71 -7.16 -13.22
CA ALA A 17 -2.11 -5.95 -13.91
C ALA A 17 -3.56 -5.59 -13.53
N SER A 18 -3.93 -4.32 -13.67
CA SER A 18 -5.32 -3.90 -13.63
C SER A 18 -5.54 -2.70 -14.52
N THR A 19 -6.78 -2.25 -14.62
CA THR A 19 -7.11 -0.96 -15.23
C THR A 19 -6.44 0.19 -14.48
N CYS A 20 -6.02 1.22 -15.21
CA CYS A 20 -5.43 2.44 -14.67
C CYS A 20 -6.53 3.46 -14.34
N GLY A 21 -6.39 4.17 -13.22
CA GLY A 21 -7.28 5.28 -12.86
C GLY A 21 -6.68 6.67 -13.07
N TYR A 22 -5.48 6.76 -13.66
CA TYR A 22 -4.74 8.03 -13.80
C TYR A 22 -4.67 8.55 -15.23
N CYS A 23 -4.68 7.68 -16.25
CA CYS A 23 -4.63 8.08 -17.66
C CYS A 23 -6.03 8.38 -18.24
N SER A 24 -7.10 8.38 -17.44
CA SER A 24 -8.49 8.62 -17.85
C SER A 24 -9.07 9.86 -17.16
N PRO A 25 -10.14 10.48 -17.70
CA PRO A 25 -10.85 11.57 -17.04
C PRO A 25 -11.27 11.21 -15.60
N PRO A 26 -11.43 12.21 -14.71
CA PRO A 26 -11.87 11.97 -13.33
C PRO A 26 -13.13 11.09 -13.26
N GLY A 27 -13.08 10.04 -12.43
CA GLY A 27 -14.17 9.08 -12.28
C GLY A 27 -14.18 7.93 -13.29
N GLN A 28 -13.28 7.92 -14.28
CA GLN A 28 -13.13 6.84 -15.25
C GLN A 28 -11.83 6.07 -15.05
N ARG A 29 -11.82 4.82 -15.52
CA ARG A 29 -10.62 3.97 -15.60
C ARG A 29 -10.40 3.55 -17.04
N SER A 30 -9.18 3.16 -17.37
CA SER A 30 -8.88 2.54 -18.66
C SER A 30 -9.69 1.26 -18.84
N THR A 31 -10.04 0.94 -20.09
CA THR A 31 -10.66 -0.33 -20.45
C THR A 31 -9.65 -1.48 -20.35
N GLU A 32 -8.43 -1.23 -20.82
CA GLU A 32 -7.33 -2.18 -20.80
C GLU A 32 -6.59 -2.19 -19.46
N SER A 33 -5.94 -3.32 -19.16
CA SER A 33 -5.10 -3.47 -17.97
C SER A 33 -3.73 -2.83 -18.17
N THR A 34 -3.66 -1.52 -17.98
CA THR A 34 -2.47 -0.70 -18.21
C THR A 34 -1.74 -0.25 -16.94
N ASN A 35 -2.15 -0.74 -15.77
CA ASN A 35 -1.44 -0.57 -14.50
C ASN A 35 -0.77 -1.88 -14.11
N PHE A 36 0.53 -2.00 -14.39
CA PHE A 36 1.32 -3.21 -14.15
C PHE A 36 2.07 -3.11 -12.83
N ARG A 37 2.12 -4.22 -12.09
CA ARG A 37 2.78 -4.33 -10.79
C ARG A 37 3.89 -5.37 -10.88
N SER A 38 5.11 -4.98 -10.52
CA SER A 38 6.24 -5.92 -10.46
C SER A 38 6.11 -6.88 -9.27
N THR A 39 5.48 -6.45 -8.19
CA THR A 39 5.17 -7.27 -7.01
C THR A 39 4.08 -6.58 -6.18
N ALA A 40 3.39 -7.35 -5.34
CA ALA A 40 2.43 -6.83 -4.40
C ALA A 40 2.43 -7.59 -3.07
N LEU A 41 1.64 -7.11 -2.12
CA LEU A 41 1.32 -7.81 -0.89
C LEU A 41 -0.04 -7.35 -0.37
N GLU A 42 -0.72 -8.25 0.33
CA GLU A 42 -1.83 -7.91 1.21
C GLU A 42 -1.28 -7.62 2.60
N ALA A 43 -1.42 -6.37 3.05
CA ALA A 43 -0.98 -5.95 4.37
C ALA A 43 -2.04 -6.33 5.41
N ILE A 44 -1.76 -7.37 6.18
CA ILE A 44 -2.55 -7.70 7.37
C ILE A 44 -2.27 -6.65 8.44
N ARG A 45 -0.99 -6.36 8.71
CA ARG A 45 -0.49 -5.34 9.65
C ARG A 45 0.82 -4.77 9.15
N ILE A 46 0.97 -3.45 9.07
CA ILE A 46 2.28 -2.81 8.86
C ILE A 46 2.45 -1.67 9.85
N SER A 47 3.62 -1.62 10.50
CA SER A 47 3.95 -0.59 11.50
C SER A 47 4.11 0.81 10.86
N CYS A 48 3.56 1.83 11.53
CA CYS A 48 3.56 3.24 11.08
C CYS A 48 4.26 4.21 12.07
N THR A 49 4.90 3.73 13.14
CA THR A 49 5.23 4.61 14.28
C THR A 49 6.42 5.53 14.09
N THR A 50 6.37 6.64 14.82
CA THR A 50 6.98 7.93 14.53
C THR A 50 8.51 8.02 14.69
N PHE A 51 9.22 6.99 15.14
CA PHE A 51 10.69 7.06 15.20
C PHE A 51 11.35 5.68 15.00
N SER A 52 12.39 5.65 14.18
CA SER A 52 13.40 4.59 13.91
C SER A 52 13.03 3.34 13.09
N GLU A 53 11.77 2.90 12.99
CA GLU A 53 11.44 1.63 12.28
C GLU A 53 10.19 1.75 11.38
N GLN A 54 10.29 2.52 10.31
CA GLN A 54 9.16 2.82 9.44
C GLN A 54 9.11 1.87 8.23
N VAL A 55 8.67 0.61 8.41
CA VAL A 55 8.50 -0.33 7.28
C VAL A 55 7.60 0.28 6.21
N TYR A 56 6.47 0.85 6.63
CA TYR A 56 5.54 1.49 5.71
C TYR A 56 6.16 2.68 4.97
N GLN A 57 6.80 3.62 5.68
CA GLN A 57 7.45 4.76 5.05
C GLN A 57 8.57 4.31 4.12
N GLY A 58 9.38 3.35 4.54
CA GLY A 58 10.44 2.77 3.72
C GLY A 58 9.92 2.10 2.45
N MET A 59 8.71 1.52 2.47
CA MET A 59 8.03 1.05 1.27
C MET A 59 7.65 2.23 0.36
N ILE A 60 7.02 3.28 0.91
CA ILE A 60 6.63 4.48 0.14
C ILE A 60 7.84 5.18 -0.48
N ASP A 61 8.92 5.37 0.28
CA ASP A 61 10.18 5.98 -0.17
C ASP A 61 10.83 5.16 -1.30
N ARG A 62 10.63 3.84 -1.29
CA ARG A 62 11.06 2.92 -2.37
C ARG A 62 10.06 2.82 -3.52
N GLY A 63 9.07 3.70 -3.56
CA GLY A 63 8.09 3.79 -4.64
C GLY A 63 6.97 2.76 -4.58
N TRP A 64 6.75 2.09 -3.44
CA TRP A 64 5.55 1.30 -3.26
C TRP A 64 4.31 2.20 -3.18
N ARG A 65 3.16 1.63 -3.51
CA ARG A 65 1.85 2.24 -3.58
C ARG A 65 0.86 1.41 -2.80
N ARG A 66 -0.30 1.99 -2.50
CA ARG A 66 -1.42 1.28 -1.87
C ARG A 66 -2.71 1.47 -2.64
N SER A 67 -3.55 0.45 -2.58
CA SER A 67 -4.92 0.43 -3.10
C SER A 67 -5.86 -0.06 -1.99
N GLY A 68 -7.10 0.43 -1.98
CA GLY A 68 -8.09 0.10 -0.95
C GLY A 68 -8.44 1.28 -0.04
N LYS A 69 -9.59 1.17 0.63
CA LYS A 69 -10.12 2.21 1.51
C LYS A 69 -9.39 2.16 2.86
N PHE A 70 -9.05 3.31 3.40
CA PHE A 70 -8.57 3.41 4.78
C PHE A 70 -9.70 2.96 5.72
N SER A 71 -9.55 1.82 6.39
CA SER A 71 -10.47 1.48 7.48
C SER A 71 -10.04 2.27 8.71
N THR A 72 -10.61 3.47 8.88
CA THR A 72 -10.41 4.28 10.09
C THR A 72 -10.96 3.61 11.34
N LEU A 73 -11.88 2.63 11.20
CA LEU A 73 -12.39 1.81 12.29
C LEU A 73 -11.30 1.05 13.04
N LEU A 74 -10.14 0.82 12.41
CA LEU A 74 -9.02 0.10 13.00
C LEU A 74 -7.76 0.98 13.22
N ALA A 75 -7.77 2.23 12.75
CA ALA A 75 -6.75 3.22 13.08
C ALA A 75 -6.80 3.65 14.57
N ALA A 76 -7.94 3.39 15.23
CA ALA A 76 -8.11 3.52 16.68
C ALA A 76 -7.52 2.34 17.47
N MET A 77 -7.11 1.24 16.81
CA MET A 77 -6.15 0.30 17.39
C MET A 77 -4.74 0.89 17.26
N ALA A 78 -4.56 2.09 17.82
CA ALA A 78 -3.28 2.37 18.43
C ALA A 78 -3.08 1.23 19.42
N ASP A 79 -2.04 0.42 19.24
CA ASP A 79 -1.69 -0.57 20.27
C ASP A 79 -1.69 0.15 21.64
N ARG A 80 -1.90 -0.57 22.75
CA ARG A 80 -1.85 -0.04 24.13
C ARG A 80 -0.66 0.92 24.40
N ASN A 81 0.35 0.90 23.54
CA ASN A 81 1.53 1.77 23.48
C ASN A 81 1.48 2.93 22.45
N ASN A 82 0.31 3.42 22.04
CA ASN A 82 0.15 4.56 21.11
C ASN A 82 0.78 4.33 19.72
N LYS A 83 0.77 3.08 19.22
CA LYS A 83 1.37 2.73 17.92
C LYS A 83 0.33 2.68 16.80
N ARG A 84 0.40 3.61 15.84
CA ARG A 84 -0.44 3.55 14.62
C ARG A 84 -0.06 2.32 13.76
N LEU A 85 -1.07 1.61 13.29
CA LEU A 85 -0.96 0.47 12.38
C LEU A 85 -1.78 0.73 11.11
N TYR A 86 -1.26 0.30 9.96
CA TYR A 86 -2.07 0.16 8.74
C TYR A 86 -2.54 -1.28 8.62
N LEU A 87 -3.85 -1.46 8.46
CA LEU A 87 -4.53 -2.75 8.42
C LEU A 87 -5.34 -2.86 7.11
N GLY A 88 -5.38 -4.07 6.52
CA GLY A 88 -6.25 -4.39 5.38
C GLY A 88 -5.98 -3.58 4.11
N THR A 89 -4.72 -3.32 3.79
CA THR A 89 -4.33 -2.50 2.63
C THR A 89 -3.60 -3.35 1.58
N TYR A 90 -3.96 -3.23 0.31
CA TYR A 90 -3.19 -3.84 -0.78
C TYR A 90 -2.02 -2.93 -1.14
N CYS A 91 -0.78 -3.37 -0.94
CA CYS A 91 0.42 -2.62 -1.31
C CYS A 91 1.06 -3.21 -2.55
N TYR A 92 1.60 -2.38 -3.45
CA TYR A 92 2.22 -2.84 -4.68
C TYR A 92 3.36 -1.94 -5.14
N LYS A 93 4.33 -2.52 -5.84
CA LYS A 93 5.39 -1.78 -6.53
C LYS A 93 5.04 -1.69 -8.03
N PRO A 94 4.80 -0.49 -8.57
CA PRO A 94 4.43 -0.34 -9.97
C PRO A 94 5.62 -0.66 -10.88
N ASP A 95 5.33 -1.30 -12.01
CA ASP A 95 6.26 -1.42 -13.12
C ASP A 95 6.12 -0.16 -14.00
N LEU A 96 7.03 0.80 -13.80
CA LEU A 96 6.99 2.08 -14.50
C LEU A 96 7.36 1.98 -15.99
N ARG A 97 7.96 0.87 -16.43
CA ARG A 97 8.30 0.68 -17.85
C ARG A 97 7.09 0.17 -18.65
N ARG A 98 6.21 -0.58 -17.99
CA ARG A 98 5.04 -1.20 -18.64
C ARG A 98 3.74 -0.43 -18.43
N SER A 99 3.64 0.35 -17.36
CA SER A 99 2.41 1.07 -17.02
C SER A 99 2.19 2.32 -17.88
N CYS A 100 0.93 2.64 -18.21
CA CYS A 100 0.60 3.83 -19.03
C CYS A 100 1.03 5.15 -18.36
N CYS A 101 1.03 5.20 -17.02
CA CYS A 101 1.34 6.41 -16.26
C CYS A 101 2.56 6.18 -15.38
N PRO A 102 3.44 7.20 -15.25
CA PRO A 102 4.30 7.28 -14.09
C PRO A 102 3.40 7.45 -12.87
N GLN A 103 3.15 6.36 -12.14
CA GLN A 103 2.29 6.37 -10.95
C GLN A 103 2.95 7.23 -9.88
N TYR A 104 2.57 8.51 -9.77
CA TYR A 104 3.17 9.49 -8.88
C TYR A 104 3.05 9.10 -7.40
N THR A 105 3.96 9.63 -6.58
CA THR A 105 3.98 9.32 -5.15
C THR A 105 2.77 9.93 -4.46
N ILE A 106 2.05 9.09 -3.71
CA ILE A 106 0.99 9.54 -2.80
C ILE A 106 1.69 10.42 -1.77
N LYS A 107 1.57 11.74 -1.94
CA LYS A 107 1.95 12.70 -0.91
C LYS A 107 0.83 12.70 0.12
N TYR A 108 1.16 12.42 1.37
CA TYR A 108 0.28 12.72 2.48
C TYR A 108 0.24 14.24 2.62
N THR A 109 -0.89 14.86 2.29
CA THR A 109 -1.27 16.16 2.85
C THR A 109 -1.84 15.94 4.24
#